data_AF-A0A286N6M2-F1
#
_entry.id   AF-A0A286N6M2-F1
#
_cell.length_a   1.000
_cell.length_b   1.000
_cell.length_c   1.000
_cell.angle_alpha   90.00
_cell.angle_beta   90.00
_cell.angle_gamma   90.00
#
_symmetry.space_group_name_H-M   'P 1'
#
loop_
_entity.id
_entity.type
_entity.pdbx_description
1 polymer ?
#
loop_
_entity_poly.entity_id
_entity_poly.type
_entity_poly.pdbx_seq_one_letter_code
_entity_poly.pdbx_strand_id
1 'polypeptide(L)' 'TYNIVAAHGYFGRLIFQYASFNNSRSLHFFLAAWPVVGIWFTALGISTMAFNLNGFNFNQSVVDSQGRV' A
#
# COMPACT_ATOMS: atom_id res chain seq x y z
N THR A 1 2.99 -3.55 -27.58
CA THR A 1 2.48 -4.53 -28.56
C THR A 1 2.07 -5.81 -27.84
N TYR A 2 0.83 -5.89 -27.37
CA TYR A 2 0.22 -7.08 -26.72
C TYR A 2 -1.31 -6.96 -26.71
N ASN A 3 -2.04 -8.04 -26.40
CA ASN A 3 -3.51 -8.04 -26.30
C ASN A 3 -3.97 -7.87 -24.84
N ILE A 4 -4.47 -6.67 -24.50
CA ILE A 4 -4.93 -6.35 -23.14
C ILE A 4 -6.18 -7.12 -22.73
N VAL A 5 -7.06 -7.50 -23.67
CA VAL A 5 -8.26 -8.30 -23.37
C VAL A 5 -7.86 -9.70 -22.94
N ALA A 6 -6.90 -10.32 -23.62
CA ALA A 6 -6.36 -11.62 -23.25
C ALA A 6 -5.65 -11.57 -21.87
N ALA A 7 -4.82 -10.55 -21.65
CA ALA A 7 -4.14 -10.34 -20.37
C ALA A 7 -5.13 -10.09 -19.21
N HIS A 8 -6.16 -9.26 -19.44
CA HIS A 8 -7.22 -9.01 -18.47
C HIS A 8 -7.98 -10.29 -18.14
N GLY A 9 -8.33 -11.10 -19.15
CA GLY A 9 -9.02 -12.37 -18.97
C GLY A 9 -8.20 -13.41 -18.19
N TYR A 10 -6.88 -13.47 -18.44
CA TYR A 10 -5.97 -14.31 -17.65
C TYR A 10 -5.94 -13.87 -16.18
N PHE A 11 -5.63 -12.60 -15.93
CA PHE A 11 -5.47 -12.08 -14.57
C PHE A 11 -6.80 -12.05 -13.79
N GLY A 12 -7.91 -11.77 -14.46
CA GLY A 12 -9.25 -11.80 -13.88
C GLY A 12 -9.72 -13.20 -13.47
N ARG A 13 -9.17 -14.27 -14.09
CA ARG A 13 -9.37 -15.65 -13.63
C ARG A 13 -8.40 -16.06 -12.52
N LEU A 14 -7.19 -15.46 -12.51
CA LEU A 14 -6.19 -15.73 -11.47
C LEU A 14 -6.61 -15.21 -10.10
N ILE A 15 -7.21 -14.00 -10.04
CA ILE A 15 -7.65 -13.37 -8.79
C ILE A 15 -9.20 -13.37 -8.71
N PHE A 16 -9.84 -12.39 -9.34
CA PHE A 16 -11.27 -12.35 -9.67
C PHE A 16 -11.49 -11.19 -10.68
N GLN A 17 -12.56 -11.23 -11.47
CA GLN A 17 -12.68 -10.41 -12.68
C GLN A 17 -12.51 -8.89 -12.45
N TYR A 18 -13.06 -8.37 -11.34
CA TYR A 18 -13.00 -6.95 -11.00
C TYR A 18 -11.67 -6.50 -10.37
N ALA A 19 -10.78 -7.42 -10.00
CA ALA A 19 -9.44 -7.08 -9.54
C ALA A 19 -8.47 -6.75 -10.69
N SER A 20 -8.89 -6.95 -11.94
CA SER A 20 -8.04 -6.83 -13.12
C SER A 20 -8.32 -5.53 -13.90
N PHE A 21 -7.27 -4.88 -14.39
CA PHE A 21 -7.40 -3.68 -15.23
C PHE A 21 -7.66 -4.07 -16.69
N ASN A 22 -8.76 -3.56 -17.27
CA ASN A 22 -9.04 -3.67 -18.71
C ASN A 22 -8.76 -2.35 -19.48
N ASN A 23 -8.44 -1.27 -18.77
CA ASN A 23 -8.04 0.01 -19.32
C ASN A 23 -6.53 0.24 -19.09
N SER A 24 -5.76 0.29 -20.18
CA SER A 24 -4.30 0.47 -20.12
C SER A 24 -3.88 1.78 -19.44
N ARG A 25 -4.63 2.87 -19.62
CA ARG A 25 -4.29 4.17 -19.00
C ARG A 25 -4.41 4.11 -17.48
N SER A 26 -5.48 3.47 -16.98
CA SER A 26 -5.68 3.26 -15.54
C SER A 26 -4.60 2.34 -14.95
N LEU A 27 -4.23 1.27 -15.67
CA LEU A 27 -3.13 0.39 -15.27
C LEU A 27 -1.81 1.16 -15.12
N HIS A 28 -1.40 1.92 -16.14
CA HIS A 28 -0.14 2.65 -16.11
C HIS A 28 -0.16 3.80 -15.09
N PHE A 29 -1.31 4.45 -14.91
CA PHE A 29 -1.48 5.42 -13.82
C PHE A 29 -1.29 4.78 -12.46
N PHE A 30 -1.90 3.61 -12.20
CA PHE A 30 -1.73 2.88 -10.95
C PHE A 30 -0.27 2.46 -10.72
N LEU A 31 0.40 1.95 -11.75
CA LEU A 31 1.82 1.57 -11.70
C LEU A 31 2.74 2.75 -11.33
N ALA A 32 2.40 3.97 -11.76
CA ALA A 32 3.13 5.17 -11.39
C ALA A 32 2.72 5.67 -9.99
N ALA A 33 1.43 5.76 -9.71
CA ALA A 33 0.90 6.33 -8.47
C ALA A 33 1.30 5.50 -7.24
N TRP A 34 1.27 4.17 -7.34
CA TRP A 34 1.55 3.27 -6.21
C TRP A 34 2.92 3.52 -5.55
N PRO A 35 4.06 3.43 -6.28
CA PRO A 35 5.36 3.71 -5.68
C PRO A 35 5.55 5.19 -5.34
N VAL A 36 5.03 6.12 -6.15
CA VAL A 36 5.20 7.57 -5.93
C VAL A 36 4.55 8.01 -4.61
N VAL A 37 3.31 7.61 -4.38
CA VAL A 37 2.59 7.91 -3.13
C VAL A 37 3.31 7.30 -1.93
N GLY A 38 3.84 6.07 -2.06
CA GLY A 38 4.65 5.45 -1.01
C GLY A 38 5.89 6.28 -0.65
N ILE A 39 6.65 6.73 -1.65
CA ILE A 39 7.83 7.58 -1.44
C ILE A 39 7.44 8.91 -0.80
N TRP A 40 6.32 9.52 -1.21
CA TRP A 40 5.81 10.74 -0.57
C TRP A 40 5.52 10.52 0.91
N PHE A 41 4.87 9.43 1.29
CA PHE A 41 4.63 9.12 2.71
C PHE A 41 5.91 8.84 3.49
N THR A 42 6.90 8.17 2.89
CA THR A 42 8.22 8.02 3.53
C THR A 42 8.90 9.37 3.75
N ALA A 43 8.90 10.25 2.74
CA ALA A 43 9.46 11.59 2.85
C ALA A 43 8.74 12.43 3.92
N LEU A 44 7.41 12.32 3.99
CA LEU A 44 6.60 12.95 5.04
C LEU A 44 6.96 12.39 6.42
N GLY A 45 7.12 11.07 6.57
CA GLY A 45 7.51 10.45 7.84
C GLY A 45 8.88 10.93 8.35
N ILE A 46 9.87 11.06 7.47
CA ILE A 46 11.16 11.66 7.83
C ILE A 46 10.98 13.13 8.22
N SER A 47 10.18 13.87 7.45
CA SER A 47 9.92 15.30 7.71
C SER A 47 9.23 15.52 9.06
N THR A 48 8.34 14.62 9.50
CA THR A 48 7.69 14.72 10.81
C THR A 48 8.59 14.27 11.97
N MET A 49 9.38 13.21 11.76
CA MET A 49 10.37 12.76 12.76
C MET A 49 11.47 13.80 12.99
N ALA A 50 11.79 14.63 11.99
CA ALA A 50 12.68 15.79 12.17
C ALA A 50 12.17 16.80 13.22
N PHE A 51 10.86 16.80 13.50
CA PHE A 51 10.22 17.59 14.57
C PHE A 51 9.77 16.73 15.76
N ASN A 52 10.44 15.60 16.00
CA ASN A 52 10.21 14.70 17.13
C ASN A 52 8.82 14.05 17.20
N LEU A 53 8.06 14.04 16.10
CA LEU A 53 6.85 13.22 15.96
C LEU A 53 7.28 11.81 15.54
N ASN A 54 7.56 10.98 16.54
CA ASN A 54 8.07 9.63 16.37
C ASN A 54 6.96 8.61 16.07
N GLY A 55 7.38 7.41 15.69
CA GLY A 55 6.47 6.28 15.49
C GLY A 55 5.77 5.83 16.78
N PHE A 56 4.82 4.91 16.63
CA PHE A 56 4.12 4.33 17.75
C PHE A 56 5.07 3.74 18.79
N ASN A 57 4.82 4.03 20.06
CA ASN A 57 5.50 3.44 21.19
C ASN A 57 4.50 2.62 22.00
N PHE A 58 4.71 1.31 22.05
CA PHE A 58 3.86 0.34 22.73
C PHE A 58 4.48 -0.16 24.05
N ASN A 59 5.32 0.64 24.70
CA ASN A 59 5.87 0.34 26.02
C ASN A 59 4.74 0.09 27.02
N GLN A 60 4.76 -1.09 27.66
CA GLN A 60 3.76 -1.52 28.66
C GLN A 60 2.30 -1.52 28.13
N SER A 61 2.13 -1.76 26.83
CA SER A 61 0.81 -1.78 26.17
C SER A 61 -0.06 -3.00 26.50
N VAL A 62 0.53 -4.06 27.05
CA VAL A 62 -0.17 -5.28 27.46
C VAL A 62 0.05 -5.44 28.95
N VAL A 63 -1.04 -5.68 29.69
CA VAL A 63 -1.04 -5.85 31.14
C VAL A 63 -2.01 -6.98 31.49
N ASP A 64 -1.63 -7.85 32.43
CA ASP A 64 -2.49 -8.93 32.92
C ASP A 64 -3.57 -8.44 33.92
N SER A 65 -4.45 -9.33 34.36
CA SER A 65 -5.49 -9.01 35.36
C SER A 65 -4.93 -8.66 36.75
N GLN A 66 -3.66 -8.93 36.99
CA GLN A 66 -2.94 -8.58 38.22
C GLN A 66 -2.13 -7.27 38.09
N GLY A 67 -2.22 -6.58 36.95
CA GLY A 67 -1.50 -5.33 36.71
C GLY A 67 -0.03 -5.50 36.33
N ARG A 68 0.40 -6.71 35.97
CA ARG A 68 1.77 -6.98 35.50
C ARG A 68 1.87 -6.78 34.00
N VAL A 69 2.94 -6.13 33.56
CA VAL A 69 3.32 -5.97 32.15
C VAL A 69 3.87 -7.28 31.60
#